data_AF-X1FC23-F1
#
_entry.id   AF-X1FC23-F1
#
_cell.length_a   1.000
_cell.length_b   1.000
_cell.length_c   1.000
_cell.angle_alpha   90.00
_cell.angle_beta   90.00
_cell.angle_gamma   90.00
#
_symmetry.space_group_name_H-M   'P 1'
#
loop_
_entity.id
_entity.type
_entity.pdbx_description
1 polymer ?
#
loop_
_entity_poly.entity_id
_entity_poly.type
_entity_poly.pdbx_seq_one_letter_code
_entity_poly.pdbx_strand_id
1 'polypeptide(L)'
;KDIGITLSEDAVSIDLKKRPELIKQADLILALTEKHKEDILKYNNSGDNIVLTLREFAGEKGDIEDPSMKGFEGFRKTRDEIKHCIDKGLKRFE
;
A
#
# COMPACT_ATOMS: atom_id res chain seq x y z
N LYS A 1 -5.49 16.47 -6.82
CA LYS A 1 -5.27 17.81 -7.44
C LYS A 1 -3.97 18.48 -7.03
N ASP A 2 -3.58 18.48 -5.75
CA ASP A 2 -2.40 19.20 -5.22
C ASP A 2 -1.03 18.79 -5.84
N ILE A 3 -0.92 17.58 -6.39
CA ILE A 3 0.28 17.08 -7.09
C ILE A 3 -0.06 16.53 -8.50
N GLY A 4 -1.14 17.00 -9.11
CA GLY A 4 -1.58 16.53 -10.44
C GLY A 4 -2.24 15.14 -10.48
N ILE A 5 -2.29 14.40 -9.37
CA ILE A 5 -3.01 13.12 -9.28
C ILE A 5 -4.51 13.36 -9.06
N THR A 6 -5.35 12.68 -9.86
CA THR A 6 -6.81 12.66 -9.75
C THR A 6 -7.27 11.23 -9.50
N LEU A 7 -8.03 11.02 -8.43
CA LEU A 7 -8.66 9.73 -8.14
C LEU A 7 -9.97 9.65 -8.94
N SER A 8 -10.23 8.50 -9.57
CA SER A 8 -11.50 8.25 -10.25
C SER A 8 -12.66 8.27 -9.25
N GLU A 9 -13.85 8.66 -9.69
CA GLU A 9 -15.06 8.60 -8.87
C GLU A 9 -15.44 7.14 -8.53
N ASP A 10 -15.01 6.19 -9.35
CA ASP A 10 -15.18 4.75 -9.11
C ASP A 10 -14.12 4.15 -8.16
N ALA A 11 -13.21 4.96 -7.61
CA ALA A 11 -12.22 4.51 -6.64
C ALA A 11 -12.89 4.21 -5.29
N VAL A 12 -13.53 3.04 -5.22
CA VAL A 12 -14.22 2.55 -4.03
C VAL A 12 -13.35 1.60 -3.22
N SER A 13 -13.62 1.51 -1.93
CA SER A 13 -13.01 0.50 -1.08
C SER A 13 -13.45 -0.89 -1.52
N ILE A 14 -12.49 -1.79 -1.78
CA ILE A 14 -12.74 -3.17 -2.20
C ILE A 14 -12.38 -4.09 -1.03
N ASP A 15 -13.32 -4.94 -0.64
CA ASP A 15 -13.07 -5.98 0.36
C ASP A 15 -12.31 -7.15 -0.29
N LEU A 16 -11.02 -7.30 0.07
CA LEU A 16 -10.15 -8.34 -0.49
C LEU A 16 -10.62 -9.76 -0.13
N LYS A 17 -11.34 -9.96 0.98
CA LYS A 17 -11.86 -11.28 1.37
C LYS A 17 -12.94 -11.77 0.40
N LYS A 18 -13.69 -10.84 -0.20
CA LYS A 18 -14.68 -11.14 -1.24
C LYS A 18 -14.09 -11.31 -2.64
N ARG A 19 -12.83 -10.93 -2.86
CA ARG A 19 -12.15 -11.00 -4.17
C ARG A 19 -10.73 -11.57 -4.06
N PRO A 20 -10.58 -12.84 -3.65
CA PRO A 20 -9.26 -13.46 -3.49
C PRO A 20 -8.49 -13.60 -4.82
N GLU A 21 -9.18 -13.53 -5.95
CA GLU A 21 -8.56 -13.53 -7.28
C GLU A 21 -7.61 -12.34 -7.49
N LEU A 22 -7.88 -11.18 -6.89
CA LEU A 22 -7.03 -10.00 -7.00
C LEU A 22 -5.68 -10.22 -6.33
N ILE A 23 -5.66 -10.95 -5.21
CA ILE A 23 -4.42 -11.34 -4.53
C ILE A 23 -3.65 -12.29 -5.43
N LYS A 24 -4.31 -13.31 -6.00
CA LYS A 24 -3.64 -14.32 -6.85
C LYS A 24 -3.08 -13.77 -8.17
N GLN A 25 -3.68 -12.71 -8.71
CA GLN A 25 -3.24 -12.10 -9.97
C GLN A 25 -2.12 -11.08 -9.78
N ALA A 26 -1.81 -10.70 -8.54
CA ALA A 26 -0.81 -9.68 -8.25
C ALA A 26 0.56 -10.30 -7.98
N ASP A 27 1.56 -9.95 -8.79
CA ASP A 27 2.97 -10.34 -8.56
C ASP A 27 3.55 -9.67 -7.31
N LEU A 28 3.13 -8.42 -7.04
CA LEU A 28 3.57 -7.60 -5.92
C LEU A 28 2.37 -6.95 -5.22
N ILE A 29 2.32 -7.11 -3.90
CA ILE A 29 1.31 -6.51 -3.03
C ILE A 29 2.00 -5.62 -2.01
N LEU A 30 1.62 -4.33 -1.99
CA LEU A 30 2.17 -3.32 -1.08
C LEU A 30 1.13 -2.91 -0.03
N ALA A 31 1.44 -3.20 1.23
CA ALA A 31 0.61 -2.83 2.37
C ALA A 31 1.09 -1.54 3.06
N LEU A 32 0.17 -0.79 3.68
CA LEU A 32 0.53 0.39 4.48
C LEU A 32 1.15 0.04 5.84
N THR A 33 0.74 -1.10 6.42
CA THR A 33 1.19 -1.54 7.74
C THR A 33 1.55 -3.02 7.74
N GLU A 34 2.39 -3.43 8.68
CA GLU A 34 2.79 -4.81 8.90
C GLU A 34 1.57 -5.67 9.24
N LYS A 35 0.64 -5.16 10.05
CA LYS A 35 -0.61 -5.84 10.35
C LYS A 35 -1.43 -6.16 9.10
N HIS A 36 -1.52 -5.23 8.13
CA HIS A 36 -2.21 -5.50 6.87
C HIS A 36 -1.49 -6.55 6.03
N LYS A 37 -0.15 -6.52 5.99
CA LYS A 37 0.67 -7.55 5.34
C LYS A 37 0.42 -8.93 5.97
N GLU A 38 0.41 -9.04 7.29
CA GLU A 38 0.12 -10.30 7.99
C GLU A 38 -1.29 -10.82 7.70
N ASP A 39 -2.30 -9.94 7.66
CA ASP A 39 -3.67 -10.32 7.27
C ASP A 39 -3.69 -10.87 5.84
N ILE A 40 -3.06 -10.19 4.88
CA ILE A 40 -2.98 -10.65 3.48
C ILE A 40 -2.28 -12.01 3.39
N LEU A 41 -1.18 -12.21 4.12
CA LEU A 41 -0.46 -13.49 4.15
C LEU A 41 -1.31 -14.63 4.71
N LYS A 42 -2.16 -14.38 5.71
CA LYS A 42 -3.12 -15.39 6.21
C LYS A 42 -4.16 -15.79 5.16
N TYR A 43 -4.54 -14.86 4.29
CA TYR A 43 -5.46 -15.13 3.17
C TYR A 43 -4.75 -15.76 1.96
N ASN A 44 -3.46 -15.47 1.79
CA ASN A 44 -2.67 -15.94 0.66
C ASN A 44 -2.01 -17.30 0.94
N ASN A 45 -2.75 -18.38 0.67
CA ASN A 45 -2.24 -19.75 0.79
C ASN A 45 -1.30 -20.17 -0.37
N SER A 46 -1.18 -19.37 -1.44
CA SER A 46 -0.43 -19.75 -2.65
C SER A 46 1.07 -19.44 -2.57
N GLY A 47 1.49 -18.41 -1.83
CA GLY A 47 2.92 -18.14 -1.56
C GLY A 47 3.75 -17.61 -2.74
N ASP A 48 3.22 -17.62 -3.97
CA ASP A 48 3.95 -17.13 -5.16
C ASP A 48 4.09 -15.60 -5.24
N ASN A 49 3.30 -14.83 -4.48
CA ASN A 49 3.26 -13.38 -4.59
C ASN A 49 4.19 -12.72 -3.57
N ILE A 50 4.84 -11.62 -3.97
CA ILE A 50 5.67 -10.80 -3.07
C ILE A 50 4.74 -9.89 -2.26
N VAL A 51 4.68 -10.06 -0.94
CA VAL A 51 3.90 -9.20 -0.04
C VAL A 51 4.84 -8.40 0.86
N LEU A 52 4.87 -7.08 0.69
CA LEU A 52 5.74 -6.16 1.42
C LEU A 52 4.92 -4.99 1.98
N THR A 53 5.45 -4.31 2.99
CA THR A 53 4.97 -2.96 3.29
C THR A 53 5.59 -1.94 2.34
N LEU A 54 4.94 -0.78 2.17
CA LEU A 54 5.49 0.35 1.41
C LEU A 54 6.87 0.79 1.93
N ARG A 55 7.07 0.74 3.25
CA ARG A 55 8.36 1.04 3.88
C ARG A 55 9.41 -0.03 3.53
N GLU A 56 9.06 -1.31 3.63
CA GLU A 56 9.97 -2.41 3.26
C GLU A 56 10.38 -2.32 1.78
N PHE A 57 9.43 -2.01 0.90
CA PHE A 57 9.66 -1.76 -0.52
C PHE A 57 10.69 -0.64 -0.72
N ALA A 58 10.58 0.46 0.05
CA ALA A 58 11.57 1.55 0.07
C ALA A 58 12.92 1.20 0.73
N GLY A 59 13.03 0.04 1.39
CA GLY A 59 14.22 -0.38 2.14
C GLY A 59 14.26 0.13 3.58
N GLU A 60 13.13 0.61 4.05
CA GLU A 60 12.92 1.16 5.38
C GLU A 60 12.07 0.18 6.22
N LYS A 61 12.01 0.39 7.54
CA LYS A 61 11.15 -0.39 8.44
C LYS A 61 10.08 0.50 9.05
N GLY A 62 8.94 -0.09 9.39
CA GLY A 62 7.83 0.58 10.06
C GLY A 62 6.57 0.69 9.21
N ASP A 63 5.60 1.40 9.75
CA ASP A 63 4.25 1.52 9.20
C ASP A 63 3.98 2.95 8.70
N ILE A 64 3.08 3.06 7.72
CA ILE A 64 2.48 4.33 7.34
C ILE A 64 1.16 4.45 8.11
N GLU A 65 1.12 5.40 9.05
CA GLU A 65 -0.07 5.65 9.88
C GLU A 65 -1.25 6.18 9.05
N ASP A 66 -2.46 5.78 9.46
CA ASP A 66 -3.69 6.23 8.84
C ASP A 66 -3.94 7.73 9.13
N PRO A 67 -4.12 8.58 8.09
CA PRO A 67 -4.27 10.01 8.26
C PRO A 67 -5.67 10.45 8.71
N SER A 68 -6.66 9.54 8.77
CA SER A 68 -8.08 9.91 8.96
C SER A 68 -8.35 10.65 10.27
N MET A 69 -7.54 10.44 11.31
CA MET A 69 -7.64 11.16 12.58
C MET A 69 -6.82 12.45 12.65
N LYS A 70 -5.95 12.74 11.67
CA LYS A 70 -4.94 13.82 11.74
C LYS A 70 -5.28 15.05 10.89
N GLY A 71 -6.50 15.13 10.35
CA GLY A 71 -6.97 16.28 9.55
C GLY A 71 -6.21 16.43 8.21
N PHE A 72 -6.43 17.56 7.52
CA PHE A 72 -5.87 17.80 6.18
C PHE A 72 -4.32 17.75 6.11
N GLU A 73 -3.64 18.18 7.18
CA GLU A 73 -2.18 18.11 7.26
C GLU A 73 -1.68 16.67 7.37
N GLY A 74 -2.41 15.83 8.12
CA GLY A 74 -2.15 14.39 8.18
C GLY A 74 -2.21 13.75 6.80
N PHE A 75 -3.25 14.05 6.02
CA PHE A 75 -3.38 13.54 4.64
C PHE A 75 -2.23 13.98 3.73
N ARG A 76 -1.78 15.25 3.81
CA ARG A 76 -0.62 15.73 3.04
C ARG A 76 0.65 14.97 3.43
N LYS A 77 0.90 14.83 4.72
CA LYS A 77 2.09 14.13 5.23
C LYS A 77 2.09 12.65 4.82
N THR A 78 0.99 11.94 5.04
CA THR A 78 0.87 10.53 4.62
C THR A 78 1.02 10.38 3.11
N ARG A 79 0.44 11.28 2.30
CA ARG A 79 0.62 11.28 0.83
C ARG A 79 2.11 11.42 0.47
N ASP A 80 2.80 12.37 1.09
CA ASP A 80 4.22 12.63 0.79
C ASP A 80 5.09 11.45 1.23
N GLU A 81 4.78 10.81 2.37
CA GLU A 81 5.42 9.57 2.81
C GLU A 81 5.20 8.42 1.83
N ILE A 82 3.96 8.20 1.35
CA ILE A 82 3.65 7.17 0.35
C ILE A 82 4.43 7.43 -0.94
N LYS A 83 4.41 8.66 -1.45
CA LYS A 83 5.13 9.04 -2.67
C LYS A 83 6.63 8.78 -2.54
N HIS A 84 7.22 9.17 -1.42
CA HIS A 84 8.63 8.95 -1.14
C HIS A 84 9.00 7.47 -1.09
N CYS A 85 8.16 6.65 -0.43
CA CYS A 85 8.38 5.21 -0.35
C CYS A 85 8.31 4.54 -1.72
N ILE A 86 7.32 4.93 -2.54
CA ILE A 86 7.18 4.41 -3.91
C ILE A 86 8.38 4.80 -4.77
N ASP A 87 8.80 6.07 -4.76
CA ASP A 87 9.93 6.54 -5.57
C ASP A 87 11.25 5.82 -5.22
N LYS A 88 11.51 5.66 -3.92
CA LYS A 88 12.67 4.89 -3.45
C LYS A 88 12.59 3.43 -3.81
N GLY A 89 11.43 2.81 -3.62
CA GLY A 89 11.27 1.40 -3.88
C GLY A 89 11.38 1.08 -5.37
N LEU A 90 10.82 1.92 -6.26
CA LEU A 90 10.98 1.78 -7.70
C LEU A 90 12.46 1.78 -8.11
N LYS A 91 13.26 2.72 -7.59
CA LYS A 91 14.71 2.78 -7.85
C LYS A 91 15.49 1.55 -7.37
N ARG A 92 14.93 0.76 -6.44
CA ARG A 92 15.55 -0.49 -5.95
C ARG A 92 15.10 -1.72 -6.73
N PHE A 93 13.98 -1.61 -7.45
CA PHE A 93 13.38 -2.68 -8.23
C PHE A 93 13.69 -2.58 -9.74
N GLU A 94 14.33 -1.49 -10.18
CA GLU A 94 15.05 -1.38 -11.47
C GLU A 94 16.40 -2.11 -11.44
#